data_AF-A0A0R3ESJ5-F1
#
_entry.id   AF-A0A0R3ESJ5-F1
#
_cell.length_a   1.000
_cell.length_b   1.000
_cell.length_c   1.000
_cell.angle_alpha   90.00
_cell.angle_beta   90.00
_cell.angle_gamma   90.00
#
_symmetry.space_group_name_H-M   'P 1'
#
loop_
_entity.id
_entity.type
_entity.pdbx_description
1 polymer ?
#
loop_
_entity_poly.entity_id
_entity_poly.type
_entity_poly.pdbx_seq_one_letter_code
_entity_poly.pdbx_strand_id
1 'polypeptide(L)'
;MDAYVPILVLGAIAVAFAVFSIGISSFVGPRRYNRAKLEAYECGIEATQHSMGRDHHGAASGGHRVPVKYYLTAMLFIIFDIEIVFLYPWAVHFGALGLFGLLAMALFIVNVSVAYAYEWRRGGLSWD
;
A
#
# COMPACT_ATOMS: atom_id res chain seq x y z
N MET A 1 29.02 2.12 18.98
CA MET A 1 28.82 2.55 17.59
C MET A 1 27.33 2.57 17.36
N ASP A 2 26.77 3.73 17.03
CA ASP A 2 25.31 3.89 16.90
C ASP A 2 24.80 3.10 15.69
N ALA A 3 24.13 1.97 15.95
CA ALA A 3 23.64 1.05 14.92
C ALA A 3 22.68 1.71 13.91
N TYR A 4 22.12 2.87 14.25
CA TYR A 4 21.22 3.64 13.41
C TYR A 4 21.94 4.52 12.37
N VAL A 5 23.19 4.91 12.62
CA VAL A 5 23.94 5.80 11.70
C VAL A 5 24.13 5.17 10.33
N PRO A 6 24.56 3.89 10.18
CA PRO A 6 24.66 3.25 8.87
C PRO A 6 23.32 3.17 8.13
N ILE A 7 22.21 2.93 8.84
CA ILE A 7 20.86 2.84 8.25
C ILE A 7 20.45 4.18 7.65
N LEU A 8 20.63 5.27 8.41
CA LEU A 8 20.29 6.62 7.94
C LEU A 8 21.18 7.05 6.78
N VAL A 9 22.48 6.75 6.83
CA VAL A 9 23.42 7.06 5.74
C VAL A 9 23.03 6.31 4.47
N LEU A 10 22.71 5.02 4.56
CA LEU A 10 22.27 4.23 3.40
C LEU A 10 20.96 4.77 2.82
N GLY A 11 19.99 5.08 3.68
CA GLY A 11 18.73 5.70 3.26
C GLY A 11 18.94 7.04 2.55
N ALA A 12 19.82 7.89 3.08
CA ALA A 12 20.17 9.17 2.46
C ALA A 12 20.85 8.99 1.10
N ILE A 13 21.78 8.05 0.97
CA ILE A 13 22.43 7.73 -0.31
C ILE A 13 21.40 7.22 -1.32
N ALA A 14 20.48 6.34 -0.93
CA ALA A 14 19.43 5.82 -1.80
C ALA A 14 18.51 6.93 -2.33
N VAL A 15 18.05 7.82 -1.45
CA VAL A 15 17.23 8.99 -1.82
C VAL A 15 18.02 9.93 -2.73
N ALA A 16 19.27 10.24 -2.38
CA ALA A 16 20.13 11.10 -3.19
C ALA A 16 20.34 10.54 -4.60
N PHE A 17 20.58 9.22 -4.71
CA PHE A 17 20.72 8.54 -6.00
C PHE A 17 19.45 8.62 -6.84
N ALA A 18 18.27 8.37 -6.23
CA ALA A 18 16.99 8.47 -6.93
C ALA A 18 16.72 9.89 -7.46
N VAL A 19 16.90 10.90 -6.61
CA VAL A 19 16.70 12.32 -6.98
C VAL A 19 17.70 12.76 -8.05
N PHE A 20 18.98 12.38 -7.90
CA PHE A 20 20.03 12.67 -8.87
C PHE A 20 19.73 12.04 -10.23
N SER A 21 19.31 10.78 -10.25
CA SER A 21 18.95 10.06 -11.48
C SER A 21 17.76 10.73 -12.21
N ILE A 22 16.70 11.09 -11.47
CA ILE A 22 15.56 11.84 -12.03
C ILE A 22 16.02 13.21 -12.56
N GLY A 23 16.91 13.89 -11.82
CA GLY A 23 17.48 15.19 -12.20
C GLY A 23 18.29 15.13 -13.51
N ILE A 24 19.21 14.18 -13.61
CA ILE A 24 20.01 13.97 -14.83
C ILE A 24 19.13 13.58 -16.00
N SER A 25 18.22 12.61 -15.82
CA SER A 25 17.29 12.19 -16.87
C SER A 25 16.48 13.36 -17.43
N SER A 26 16.02 14.25 -16.54
CA SER A 26 15.26 15.44 -16.91
C SER A 26 16.10 16.51 -17.61
N PHE A 27 17.42 16.55 -17.41
CA PHE A 27 18.34 17.52 -18.02
C PHE A 27 18.91 17.04 -19.36
N VAL A 28 19.29 15.75 -19.45
CA VAL A 28 19.91 15.15 -20.64
C VAL A 28 18.85 14.78 -21.70
N GLY A 29 17.62 14.45 -21.28
CA GLY A 29 16.55 14.03 -22.18
C GLY A 29 16.04 15.13 -23.14
N PRO A 30 15.72 14.80 -24.41
CA PRO A 30 15.15 15.77 -25.35
C PRO A 30 13.79 16.31 -24.87
N ARG A 31 13.73 17.61 -24.60
CA ARG A 31 12.50 18.30 -24.19
C ARG A 31 11.70 18.77 -25.41
N ARG A 32 10.95 17.85 -26.03
CA ARG A 32 9.98 18.17 -27.09
C ARG A 32 8.57 18.17 -26.49
N TYR A 33 8.01 19.36 -26.35
CA TYR A 33 6.61 19.53 -25.94
C TYR A 33 5.70 19.18 -27.12
N ASN A 34 4.74 18.29 -26.88
CA ASN A 34 3.65 17.99 -27.80
C ASN A 34 2.40 17.74 -26.93
N ARG A 35 1.31 18.45 -27.22
CA ARG A 35 0.04 18.33 -26.47
C ARG A 35 -0.45 16.88 -26.44
N ALA A 36 -0.43 16.19 -27.58
CA ALA A 36 -0.82 14.79 -27.69
C ALA A 36 0.09 13.82 -26.88
N LYS A 37 1.34 14.20 -26.59
CA LYS A 37 2.27 13.40 -25.76
C LYS A 37 1.93 13.48 -24.26
N LEU A 38 1.24 14.54 -23.84
CA LEU A 38 0.87 14.80 -22.44
C LEU A 38 -0.58 14.42 -22.13
N GLU A 39 -1.35 14.05 -23.14
CA GLU A 39 -2.71 13.54 -22.98
C GLU A 39 -2.67 12.12 -22.40
N ALA A 40 -3.71 11.75 -21.64
CA ALA A 40 -3.85 10.41 -21.09
C ALA A 40 -3.91 9.39 -22.23
N TYR A 41 -3.24 8.25 -22.03
CA TYR A 41 -3.19 7.20 -23.04
C TYR A 41 -4.55 6.51 -23.16
N GLU A 42 -5.21 6.67 -24.31
CA GLU A 42 -6.41 5.91 -24.67
C GLU A 42 -6.57 5.83 -26.21
N CYS A 43 -5.46 5.67 -26.94
CA CYS A 43 -5.46 5.55 -28.42
C CYS A 43 -6.24 6.67 -29.17
N GLY A 44 -6.30 7.88 -28.61
CA GLY A 44 -7.02 9.01 -29.20
C GLY A 44 -8.52 9.08 -28.85
N ILE A 45 -9.03 8.18 -28.00
CA ILE A 45 -10.31 8.35 -27.33
C ILE A 45 -10.07 9.32 -26.17
N GLU A 46 -10.88 10.37 -26.07
CA GLU A 46 -10.79 11.25 -24.91
C GLU A 46 -11.32 10.48 -23.70
N ALA A 47 -10.48 10.31 -22.69
CA ALA A 47 -10.89 9.79 -21.39
C ALA A 47 -12.06 10.65 -20.89
N THR A 48 -13.27 10.10 -20.97
CA THR A 48 -14.48 10.83 -20.61
C THR A 48 -14.30 11.40 -19.19
N GLN A 49 -14.66 12.67 -19.02
CA GLN A 49 -14.62 13.38 -17.73
C GLN A 49 -15.45 12.69 -16.62
N HIS A 50 -16.21 11.65 -16.99
CA HIS A 50 -16.86 10.64 -16.14
C HIS A 50 -15.91 9.75 -15.31
N SER A 51 -14.59 9.92 -15.39
CA SER A 51 -13.63 9.17 -14.56
C SER A 51 -12.99 9.98 -13.44
N MET A 52 -12.98 11.32 -13.52
CA MET A 52 -12.44 12.18 -12.46
C MET A 52 -13.10 13.56 -12.57
N GLY A 53 -14.07 13.82 -11.69
CA GLY A 53 -14.96 14.98 -11.81
C GLY A 53 -14.24 16.32 -11.88
N ARG A 54 -14.55 17.09 -12.92
CA ARG A 54 -14.85 18.53 -12.86
C ARG A 54 -15.43 18.99 -14.20
N ASP A 55 -16.72 18.80 -14.36
CA ASP A 55 -17.52 19.39 -15.42
C ASP A 55 -17.45 20.92 -15.25
N HIS A 56 -17.15 21.68 -16.31
CA HIS A 56 -17.15 23.16 -16.31
C HIS A 56 -18.52 23.81 -15.99
N HIS A 57 -19.53 22.99 -15.68
CA HIS A 57 -20.88 23.39 -15.29
C HIS A 57 -21.31 22.78 -13.94
N GLY A 58 -20.44 22.73 -12.93
CA GLY A 58 -20.83 22.63 -11.51
C GLY A 58 -21.67 21.43 -11.06
N ALA A 59 -22.02 20.50 -11.93
CA ALA A 59 -22.75 19.28 -11.62
C ALA A 59 -21.74 18.14 -11.69
N ALA A 60 -21.40 17.56 -10.55
CA ALA A 60 -20.48 16.42 -10.45
C ALA A 60 -21.16 15.16 -11.01
N SER A 61 -21.06 14.95 -12.32
CA SER A 61 -21.71 13.83 -13.01
C SER A 61 -20.84 12.58 -12.94
N GLY A 62 -20.85 11.90 -11.78
CA GLY A 62 -20.61 10.46 -11.67
C GLY A 62 -19.28 9.92 -12.19
N GLY A 63 -18.20 10.16 -11.43
CA GLY A 63 -16.99 9.33 -11.49
C GLY A 63 -17.34 7.85 -11.26
N HIS A 64 -16.84 6.93 -12.10
CA HIS A 64 -16.96 5.50 -11.82
C HIS A 64 -16.41 5.20 -10.42
N ARG A 65 -17.25 4.72 -9.50
CA ARG A 65 -16.82 4.41 -8.13
C ARG A 65 -15.85 3.24 -8.20
N VAL A 66 -14.66 3.42 -7.64
CA VAL A 66 -13.69 2.34 -7.47
C VAL A 66 -14.34 1.20 -6.68
N PRO A 67 -14.22 -0.07 -7.12
CA PRO A 67 -14.80 -1.20 -6.42
C PRO A 67 -14.43 -1.27 -4.93
N VAL A 68 -15.39 -1.59 -4.06
CA VAL A 68 -15.19 -1.65 -2.60
C VAL A 68 -14.18 -2.73 -2.17
N LYS A 69 -13.89 -3.72 -3.03
CA LYS A 69 -12.92 -4.79 -2.77
C LYS A 69 -11.51 -4.28 -2.37
N TYR A 70 -11.08 -3.14 -2.91
CA TYR A 70 -9.80 -2.52 -2.50
C TYR A 70 -9.83 -2.05 -1.04
N TYR A 71 -10.97 -1.50 -0.60
CA TYR A 71 -11.16 -1.09 0.79
C TYR A 71 -11.15 -2.28 1.74
N LEU A 72 -11.88 -3.35 1.42
CA LEU A 72 -11.91 -4.57 2.25
C LEU A 72 -10.52 -5.17 2.40
N THR A 73 -9.75 -5.22 1.32
CA THR A 73 -8.38 -5.73 1.32
C THR A 73 -7.44 -4.86 2.16
N ALA A 74 -7.51 -3.53 2.00
CA ALA A 74 -6.68 -2.61 2.78
C ALA A 74 -7.03 -2.66 4.28
N MET A 75 -8.32 -2.74 4.61
CA MET A 75 -8.79 -2.88 5.99
C MET A 75 -8.27 -4.17 6.62
N LEU A 76 -8.35 -5.30 5.89
CA LEU A 76 -7.83 -6.58 6.37
C LEU A 76 -6.31 -6.55 6.56
N PHE A 77 -5.59 -5.91 5.64
CA PHE A 77 -4.14 -5.73 5.76
C PHE A 77 -3.77 -4.93 7.02
N ILE A 78 -4.46 -3.84 7.32
CA ILE A 78 -4.21 -3.03 8.53
C ILE A 78 -4.46 -3.84 9.81
N ILE A 79 -5.55 -4.61 9.86
CA ILE A 79 -5.87 -5.47 11.01
C ILE A 79 -4.77 -6.52 11.20
N PHE A 80 -4.37 -7.19 10.13
CA PHE A 80 -3.29 -8.18 10.17
C PHE A 80 -1.93 -7.58 10.56
N ASP A 81 -1.61 -6.38 10.09
CA ASP A 81 -0.36 -5.69 10.46
C ASP A 81 -0.33 -5.35 11.96
N ILE A 82 -1.46 -4.89 12.51
CA ILE A 82 -1.61 -4.66 13.95
C ILE A 82 -1.42 -5.95 14.75
N GLU A 83 -1.89 -7.10 14.25
CA GLU A 83 -1.67 -8.38 14.90
C GLU A 83 -0.18 -8.74 14.93
N ILE A 84 0.55 -8.55 13.83
CA ILE A 84 2.00 -8.77 13.78
C ILE A 84 2.74 -7.90 14.81
N VAL A 85 2.32 -6.66 15.02
CA VAL A 85 2.87 -5.79 16.07
C VAL A 85 2.76 -6.43 17.46
N PHE A 86 1.69 -7.19 17.74
CA PHE A 86 1.57 -7.97 19.00
C PHE A 86 2.41 -9.24 19.02
N LEU A 87 2.64 -9.87 17.87
CA LEU A 87 3.52 -11.04 17.80
C LEU A 87 5.00 -10.69 18.03
N TYR A 88 5.46 -9.49 17.64
CA TYR A 88 6.87 -9.11 17.74
C TYR A 88 7.44 -9.15 19.17
N PRO A 89 6.85 -8.50 20.19
CA PRO A 89 7.37 -8.56 21.56
C PRO A 89 7.42 -9.99 22.10
N TRP A 90 6.40 -10.80 21.80
CA TRP A 90 6.38 -12.21 22.18
C TRP A 90 7.48 -13.01 21.48
N ALA A 91 7.72 -12.78 20.19
CA ALA A 91 8.76 -13.47 19.43
C ALA A 91 10.17 -13.16 19.98
N VAL A 92 10.43 -11.91 20.38
CA VAL A 92 11.71 -11.50 20.97
C VAL A 92 11.90 -12.06 22.39
N HIS A 93 10.82 -12.15 23.18
CA HIS A 93 10.87 -12.59 24.58
C HIS A 93 10.38 -14.03 24.83
N PHE A 94 10.19 -14.83 23.78
CA PHE A 94 9.59 -16.18 23.85
C PHE A 94 10.22 -17.07 24.94
N GLY A 95 11.55 -17.05 25.05
CA GLY A 95 12.29 -17.87 26.02
C GLY A 95 11.97 -17.55 27.49
N ALA A 96 11.59 -16.31 27.82
CA ALA A 96 11.24 -15.90 29.18
C ALA A 96 9.79 -16.28 29.55
N LEU A 97 8.90 -16.38 28.55
CA LEU A 97 7.48 -16.66 28.75
C LEU A 97 7.17 -18.16 28.80
N GLY A 98 8.05 -18.99 28.25
CA GLY A 98 7.96 -20.46 28.30
C GLY A 98 6.63 -21.00 27.76
N LEU A 99 6.14 -22.09 28.36
CA LEU A 99 4.92 -22.77 27.92
C LEU A 99 3.66 -21.89 28.05
N PHE A 100 3.60 -21.02 29.06
CA PHE A 100 2.48 -20.11 29.25
C PHE A 100 2.38 -19.12 28.09
N GLY A 101 3.49 -18.49 27.71
CA GLY A 101 3.53 -17.59 26.56
C GLY A 101 3.17 -18.29 25.26
N LEU A 102 3.60 -19.54 25.08
CA LEU A 102 3.26 -20.33 23.90
C LEU A 102 1.74 -20.56 23.80
N LEU A 103 1.11 -21.00 24.90
CA LEU A 103 -0.33 -21.26 24.92
C LEU A 103 -1.16 -19.98 24.75
N ALA A 104 -0.75 -18.89 25.42
CA ALA A 104 -1.41 -17.60 25.29
C ALA A 104 -1.34 -17.08 23.84
N MET A 105 -0.18 -17.18 23.20
CA MET A 105 -0.02 -16.75 21.81
C MET A 105 -0.73 -17.67 20.82
N ALA A 106 -0.72 -18.99 21.04
CA ALA A 106 -1.49 -19.93 20.22
C ALA A 106 -2.98 -19.59 20.27
N LEU A 107 -3.52 -19.29 21.45
CA LEU A 107 -4.91 -18.88 21.61
C LEU A 107 -5.20 -17.54 20.94
N PHE A 108 -4.29 -16.57 21.03
CA PHE A 108 -4.39 -15.30 20.31
C PHE A 108 -4.47 -15.50 18.79
N ILE A 109 -3.52 -16.25 18.21
CA ILE A 109 -3.46 -16.53 16.77
C ILE A 109 -4.72 -17.26 16.30
N VAL A 110 -5.19 -18.26 17.05
CA VAL A 110 -6.42 -19.00 16.70
C VAL A 110 -7.62 -18.06 16.68
N ASN A 111 -7.82 -17.25 17.72
CA ASN A 111 -8.96 -16.35 17.81
C ASN A 111 -8.99 -15.32 16.67
N VAL A 112 -7.84 -14.74 16.36
CA VAL A 112 -7.65 -13.81 15.25
C VAL A 112 -7.92 -14.49 13.90
N SER A 113 -7.38 -15.70 13.71
CA SER A 113 -7.52 -16.45 12.46
C SER A 113 -8.97 -16.81 12.14
N VAL A 114 -9.85 -16.88 13.16
CA VAL A 114 -11.29 -17.09 12.95
C VAL A 114 -11.92 -15.95 12.16
N ALA A 115 -11.55 -14.69 12.43
CA ALA A 115 -12.06 -13.54 11.71
C ALA A 115 -11.62 -13.59 10.23
N TYR A 116 -10.36 -13.92 9.98
CA TYR A 116 -9.83 -14.10 8.62
C TYR A 116 -10.52 -15.26 7.88
N ALA A 117 -10.68 -16.41 8.54
CA ALA A 117 -11.34 -17.58 7.97
C ALA A 117 -12.82 -17.30 7.64
N TYR A 118 -13.50 -16.49 8.45
CA TYR A 118 -14.85 -16.05 8.21
C TYR A 118 -14.95 -15.15 6.97
N GLU A 119 -14.08 -14.15 6.87
CA GLU A 119 -14.05 -13.24 5.71
C GLU A 119 -13.73 -14.00 4.41
N TRP A 120 -12.77 -14.94 4.48
CA TRP A 120 -12.45 -15.84 3.38
C TRP A 120 -13.67 -16.66 2.95
N ARG A 121 -14.39 -17.26 3.91
CA ARG A 121 -15.61 -18.04 3.63
C ARG A 121 -16.74 -17.20 3.03
N ARG A 122 -16.80 -15.90 3.34
CA ARG A 122 -17.79 -14.97 2.78
C ARG A 122 -17.39 -14.40 1.41
N GLY A 123 -16.23 -14.74 0.88
CA GLY A 123 -15.76 -14.24 -0.40
C GLY A 123 -15.26 -12.79 -0.34
N GLY A 124 -14.91 -12.28 0.84
CA GLY A 124 -14.31 -10.93 0.97
C GLY A 124 -12.97 -10.79 0.22
N LEU A 125 -12.38 -11.92 -0.14
CA LEU A 125 -11.12 -12.04 -0.89
C LEU A 125 -11.30 -12.53 -2.34
N SER A 126 -12.53 -12.57 -2.89
CA SER A 126 -12.73 -12.98 -4.28
C SER A 126 -12.39 -11.83 -5.24
N TRP A 127 -11.46 -12.10 -6.16
CA TRP A 127 -11.02 -11.15 -7.18
C TRP A 127 -11.38 -11.68 -8.57
N ASP A 128 -12.62 -11.45 -8.99
CA ASP A 128 -13.02 -11.49 -10.41
C ASP A 128 -12.86 -10.11 -11.06
#